data_AF-A0A261BM67-F1
#
_entry.id   AF-A0A261BM67-F1
#
_cell.length_a   1.000
_cell.length_b   1.000
_cell.length_c   1.000
_cell.angle_alpha   90.00
_cell.angle_beta   90.00
_cell.angle_gamma   90.00
#
_symmetry.space_group_name_H-M   'P 1'
#
loop_
_entity.id
_entity.type
_entity.pdbx_description
1 polymer ?
#
loop_
_entity_poly.entity_id
_entity_poly.type
_entity_poly.pdbx_seq_one_letter_code
_entity_poly.pdbx_strand_id
1 'polypeptide(L)'
;MTTTIPPDLIARLQKFDQLITKIEDAIEEIDVGTDKHFERSAHEMALVDSMSMFLMDSLLWAVQATKGGGADKNEDLLIDLARTKRVTADMKAINARQDAPRINKTAAANFVRNALWEVPEQGTSTETAPDPPVKMEE
;
A
#
# COMPACT_ATOMS: atom_id res chain seq x y z
N MET A 1 28.19 -15.10 -51.30
CA MET A 1 26.80 -15.41 -50.91
C MET A 1 26.25 -14.18 -50.24
N THR A 2 25.27 -13.50 -50.85
CA THR A 2 24.59 -12.36 -50.22
C THR A 2 23.62 -12.92 -49.18
N THR A 3 24.03 -12.90 -47.91
CA THR A 3 23.18 -13.29 -46.78
C THR A 3 22.09 -12.24 -46.62
N THR A 4 20.95 -12.48 -47.25
CA THR A 4 19.74 -11.68 -47.07
C THR A 4 19.18 -11.94 -45.68
N ILE A 5 18.86 -10.88 -44.94
CA ILE A 5 18.28 -10.99 -43.59
C ILE A 5 16.90 -11.66 -43.70
N PRO A 6 16.57 -12.65 -42.85
CA PRO A 6 15.25 -13.29 -42.86
C PRO A 6 14.10 -12.29 -42.67
N PRO A 7 13.01 -12.40 -43.44
CA PRO A 7 11.91 -11.42 -43.41
C PRO A 7 11.16 -11.41 -42.07
N ASP A 8 11.12 -12.53 -41.36
CA ASP A 8 10.55 -12.62 -40.01
C ASP A 8 11.37 -11.83 -38.98
N LEU A 9 12.69 -11.85 -39.11
CA LEU A 9 13.58 -11.05 -38.26
C LEU A 9 13.39 -9.56 -38.53
N ILE A 10 13.26 -9.16 -39.80
CA ILE A 10 12.95 -7.78 -40.19
C ILE A 10 11.63 -7.33 -39.55
N ALA A 11 10.57 -8.15 -39.64
CA ALA A 11 9.28 -7.83 -39.04
C ALA A 11 9.35 -7.71 -37.50
N ARG A 12 10.13 -8.56 -36.83
CA ARG A 12 10.37 -8.47 -35.37
C ARG A 12 11.10 -7.18 -35.00
N LEU A 13 12.10 -6.79 -35.76
CA LEU A 13 12.85 -5.54 -35.54
C LEU A 13 11.98 -4.31 -35.77
N GLN A 14 11.16 -4.29 -36.82
CA GLN A 14 10.20 -3.22 -37.06
C GLN A 14 9.17 -3.10 -35.93
N LYS A 15 8.68 -4.23 -35.42
CA LYS A 15 7.76 -4.22 -34.28
C LYS A 15 8.45 -3.73 -33.00
N PHE A 16 9.71 -4.09 -32.80
CA PHE A 16 10.49 -3.64 -31.64
C PHE A 16 10.72 -2.12 -31.68
N ASP A 17 11.10 -1.58 -32.84
CA ASP A 17 11.24 -0.15 -33.09
C ASP A 17 9.94 0.61 -32.77
N GLN A 18 8.80 0.16 -33.31
CA GLN A 18 7.48 0.73 -33.01
C GLN A 18 7.13 0.72 -31.52
N LEU A 19 7.57 -0.31 -30.77
CA LEU A 19 7.32 -0.39 -29.33
C LEU A 19 8.22 0.56 -28.55
N ILE A 20 9.47 0.77 -28.97
CA ILE A 20 10.37 1.75 -28.36
C ILE A 20 9.80 3.16 -28.58
N THR A 21 9.39 3.51 -29.79
CA THR A 21 8.80 4.84 -30.06
C THR A 21 7.59 5.11 -29.16
N LYS A 22 6.70 4.12 -28.98
CA LYS A 22 5.56 4.27 -28.07
C LYS A 22 5.96 4.46 -26.61
N ILE A 23 7.06 3.84 -26.18
CA ILE A 23 7.59 4.04 -24.82
C ILE A 23 8.18 5.45 -24.70
N GLU A 24 8.91 5.93 -25.72
CA GLU A 24 9.42 7.30 -25.77
C GLU A 24 8.29 8.33 -25.66
N ASP A 25 7.23 8.17 -26.48
CA ASP A 25 6.03 9.02 -26.43
C ASP A 25 5.40 9.02 -25.02
N ALA A 26 5.25 7.84 -24.40
CA ALA A 26 4.66 7.72 -23.08
C ALA A 26 5.53 8.31 -21.96
N ILE A 27 6.86 8.27 -22.09
CA ILE A 27 7.78 8.87 -21.13
C ILE A 27 7.70 10.40 -21.21
N GLU A 28 7.58 10.96 -22.41
CA GLU A 28 7.44 12.40 -22.61
C GLU A 28 6.20 12.97 -21.92
N GLU A 29 5.09 12.21 -21.87
CA GLU A 29 3.88 12.61 -21.12
C GLU A 29 4.08 12.64 -19.60
N ILE A 30 5.00 11.84 -19.07
CA ILE A 30 5.26 11.69 -17.62
C ILE A 30 6.36 12.67 -17.16
N ASP A 31 7.21 13.14 -18.07
CA ASP A 31 8.25 14.12 -17.79
C ASP A 31 7.68 15.52 -17.55
N VAL A 32 7.11 15.72 -16.36
CA VAL A 32 6.54 17.00 -15.92
C VAL A 32 7.59 17.97 -15.38
N GLY A 33 8.88 17.61 -15.39
CA GLY A 33 9.97 18.35 -14.76
C GLY A 33 10.08 18.13 -13.25
N THR A 34 11.28 18.39 -12.70
CA THR A 34 11.60 18.18 -11.28
C THR A 34 10.74 19.03 -10.35
N ASP A 35 10.47 20.28 -10.73
CA ASP A 35 9.78 21.23 -9.85
C ASP A 35 8.32 20.80 -9.60
N LYS A 36 7.60 20.43 -10.66
CA LYS A 36 6.23 19.89 -10.54
C LYS A 36 6.19 18.57 -9.79
N HIS A 37 7.29 17.81 -9.79
CA HIS A 37 7.35 16.59 -8.99
C HIS A 37 7.33 16.87 -7.49
N PHE A 38 8.01 17.93 -7.04
CA PHE A 38 8.03 18.32 -5.61
C PHE A 38 6.79 19.07 -5.15
N GLU A 39 5.91 19.50 -6.06
CA GLU A 39 4.60 20.09 -5.72
C GLU A 39 3.55 19.05 -5.30
N ARG A 40 3.80 17.76 -5.56
CA ARG A 40 2.89 16.65 -5.23
C ARG A 40 2.83 16.39 -3.72
N SER A 41 1.74 15.77 -3.26
CA SER A 41 1.72 15.22 -1.91
C SER A 41 2.77 14.13 -1.75
N ALA A 42 3.25 13.89 -0.51
CA ALA A 42 4.24 12.85 -0.24
C ALA A 42 3.80 11.45 -0.73
N HIS A 43 2.49 11.20 -0.72
CA HIS A 43 1.92 9.95 -1.22
C HIS A 43 1.99 9.84 -2.75
N GLU A 44 1.60 10.90 -3.46
CA GLU A 44 1.65 10.96 -4.93
C GLU A 44 3.09 10.91 -5.45
N MET A 45 4.03 11.60 -4.79
CA MET A 45 5.46 11.50 -5.10
C MET A 45 5.93 10.05 -5.03
N ALA A 46 5.66 9.38 -3.90
CA ALA A 46 6.09 8.01 -3.70
C ALA A 46 5.43 7.03 -4.70
N LEU A 47 4.20 7.30 -5.14
CA LEU A 47 3.54 6.52 -6.19
C LEU A 47 4.27 6.69 -7.53
N VAL A 48 4.55 7.93 -7.95
CA VAL A 48 5.31 8.23 -9.17
C VAL A 48 6.69 7.60 -9.11
N ASP A 49 7.44 7.78 -8.01
CA ASP A 49 8.79 7.23 -7.85
C ASP A 49 8.80 5.70 -7.92
N SER A 50 7.82 5.04 -7.28
CA SER A 50 7.70 3.58 -7.32
C SER A 50 7.45 3.04 -8.74
N MET A 51 6.67 3.77 -9.55
CA MET A 51 6.40 3.43 -10.93
C MET A 51 7.61 3.71 -11.84
N SER A 52 8.32 4.82 -11.59
CA SER A 52 9.56 5.16 -12.29
C SER A 52 10.67 4.13 -12.04
N MET A 53 10.81 3.65 -10.79
CA MET A 53 11.73 2.55 -10.47
C MET A 53 11.38 1.29 -11.27
N PHE A 54 10.12 0.87 -11.26
CA PHE A 54 9.66 -0.29 -12.02
C PHE A 54 9.89 -0.16 -13.54
N LEU A 55 9.67 1.04 -14.10
CA LEU A 55 9.94 1.32 -15.50
C LEU A 55 11.43 1.15 -15.82
N MET A 56 12.32 1.75 -15.01
CA MET A 56 13.77 1.65 -15.22
C MET A 56 14.27 0.20 -15.14
N ASP A 57 13.81 -0.56 -14.15
CA ASP A 57 14.18 -1.99 -14.01
C ASP A 57 13.73 -2.80 -15.25
N SER A 58 12.52 -2.52 -15.74
CA SER A 58 11.96 -3.21 -16.91
C SER A 58 12.72 -2.88 -18.20
N LEU A 59 13.12 -1.62 -18.38
CA LEU A 59 13.94 -1.19 -19.51
C LEU A 59 15.35 -1.78 -19.44
N LEU A 60 15.95 -1.82 -18.26
CA LEU A 60 17.26 -2.44 -18.05
C LEU A 60 17.20 -3.95 -18.36
N TRP A 61 16.13 -4.62 -17.96
CA TRP A 61 15.89 -6.01 -18.36
C TRP A 61 15.77 -6.17 -19.88
N ALA A 62 15.02 -5.30 -20.56
CA ALA A 62 14.87 -5.34 -22.01
C ALA A 62 16.22 -5.16 -22.73
N VAL A 63 17.08 -4.27 -22.24
CA VAL A 63 18.46 -4.09 -22.76
C VAL A 63 19.30 -5.34 -22.55
N GLN A 64 19.14 -6.07 -21.46
CA GLN A 64 19.85 -7.33 -21.26
C GLN A 64 19.32 -8.43 -22.19
N ALA A 65 18.02 -8.44 -22.46
CA ALA A 65 17.39 -9.37 -23.40
C ALA A 65 17.91 -9.19 -24.83
N THR A 66 18.19 -7.96 -25.29
CA THR A 66 18.76 -7.72 -26.63
C THR A 66 20.19 -8.24 -26.77
N LYS A 67 20.93 -8.37 -25.67
CA LYS A 67 22.27 -8.96 -25.63
C LYS A 67 22.25 -10.50 -25.53
N GLY A 68 21.06 -11.11 -25.57
CA GLY A 68 20.88 -12.55 -25.40
C GLY A 68 20.96 -13.02 -23.93
N GLY A 69 20.86 -12.09 -22.98
CA GLY A 69 20.82 -12.36 -21.54
C GLY A 69 19.42 -12.25 -20.94
N GLY A 70 19.33 -12.36 -19.63
CA GLY A 70 18.13 -12.09 -18.84
C GLY A 70 18.48 -11.33 -17.56
N ALA A 71 17.53 -11.25 -16.63
CA ALA A 71 17.76 -10.65 -15.31
C ALA A 71 18.90 -11.34 -14.56
N ASP A 72 19.06 -12.65 -14.76
CA ASP A 72 20.12 -13.50 -14.20
C ASP A 72 21.54 -13.09 -14.63
N LYS A 73 21.67 -12.29 -15.70
CA LYS A 73 22.96 -11.80 -16.21
C LYS A 73 23.36 -10.45 -15.63
N ASN A 74 22.57 -9.89 -14.71
CA ASN A 74 22.86 -8.62 -14.06
C ASN A 74 22.43 -8.67 -12.58
N GLU A 75 23.40 -8.83 -11.68
CA GLU A 75 23.16 -8.91 -10.24
C GLU A 75 22.53 -7.63 -9.68
N ASP A 76 22.97 -6.46 -10.15
CA ASP A 76 22.41 -5.16 -9.74
C ASP A 76 20.94 -5.05 -10.12
N LEU A 77 20.56 -5.51 -11.33
CA LEU A 77 19.17 -5.57 -11.76
C LEU A 77 18.32 -6.50 -10.89
N LEU A 78 18.86 -7.61 -10.39
CA LEU A 78 18.14 -8.50 -9.48
C LEU A 78 17.89 -7.83 -8.12
N ILE A 79 18.89 -7.09 -7.62
CA ILE A 79 18.77 -6.31 -6.39
C ILE A 79 17.69 -5.23 -6.55
N ASP A 80 17.73 -4.48 -7.65
CA ASP A 80 16.77 -3.42 -7.93
C ASP A 80 15.36 -3.97 -8.13
N LEU A 81 15.18 -5.07 -8.87
CA LEU A 81 13.87 -5.74 -9.00
C LEU A 81 13.32 -6.20 -7.64
N ALA A 82 14.16 -6.75 -6.76
CA ALA A 82 13.75 -7.14 -5.42
C ALA A 82 13.35 -5.92 -4.57
N ARG A 83 14.10 -4.82 -4.70
CA ARG A 83 13.80 -3.55 -4.03
C ARG A 83 12.49 -2.95 -4.52
N THR A 84 12.29 -2.85 -5.84
CA THR A 84 11.06 -2.38 -6.46
C THR A 84 9.86 -3.20 -6.00
N LYS A 85 9.98 -4.54 -6.00
CA LYS A 85 8.92 -5.43 -5.51
C LYS A 85 8.52 -5.13 -4.06
N ARG A 86 9.52 -4.88 -3.19
CA ARG A 86 9.27 -4.50 -1.80
C ARG A 86 8.56 -3.14 -1.70
N VAL A 87 9.07 -2.11 -2.36
CA VAL A 87 8.49 -0.76 -2.34
C VAL A 87 7.05 -0.77 -2.86
N THR A 88 6.77 -1.47 -3.95
CA THR A 88 5.41 -1.58 -4.50
C THR A 88 4.48 -2.35 -3.55
N ALA A 89 4.97 -3.38 -2.85
CA ALA A 89 4.18 -4.12 -1.87
C ALA A 89 3.81 -3.23 -0.66
N ASP A 90 4.78 -2.46 -0.16
CA ASP A 90 4.56 -1.49 0.93
C ASP A 90 3.54 -0.42 0.50
N MET A 91 3.65 0.10 -0.73
CA MET A 91 2.70 1.07 -1.28
C MET A 91 1.26 0.51 -1.37
N LYS A 92 1.12 -0.73 -1.84
CA LYS A 92 -0.18 -1.42 -1.87
C LYS A 92 -0.79 -1.57 -0.48
N ALA A 93 0.03 -1.91 0.52
CA ALA A 93 -0.43 -2.02 1.90
C ALA A 93 -0.87 -0.67 2.49
N ILE A 94 -0.14 0.41 2.18
CA ILE A 94 -0.51 1.78 2.58
C ILE A 94 -1.86 2.17 1.95
N ASN A 95 -2.05 1.93 0.66
CA ASN A 95 -3.30 2.24 -0.04
C ASN A 95 -4.48 1.43 0.52
N ALA A 96 -4.30 0.12 0.68
CA ALA A 96 -5.33 -0.74 1.27
C ALA A 96 -5.71 -0.30 2.71
N ARG A 97 -4.78 0.29 3.46
CA ARG A 97 -5.04 0.81 4.81
C ARG A 97 -5.88 2.09 4.79
N GLN A 98 -5.82 2.89 3.74
CA GLN A 98 -6.69 4.08 3.61
C GLN A 98 -8.16 3.67 3.46
N ASP A 99 -8.42 2.60 2.72
CA ASP A 99 -9.77 2.07 2.47
C ASP A 99 -10.26 1.10 3.57
N ALA A 100 -9.40 0.74 4.51
CA ALA A 100 -9.75 -0.21 5.56
C ALA A 100 -10.83 0.37 6.51
N PRO A 101 -11.84 -0.42 6.92
CA PRO A 101 -12.84 0.00 7.89
C PRO A 101 -12.16 0.49 9.18
N ARG A 102 -12.43 1.74 9.56
CA ARG A 102 -11.86 2.35 10.78
C ARG A 102 -12.86 2.24 11.91
N ILE A 103 -12.43 1.72 13.06
CA ILE A 103 -13.25 1.73 14.28
C ILE A 103 -13.43 3.19 14.71
N ASN A 104 -14.67 3.61 14.93
CA ASN A 104 -14.97 4.90 15.54
C ASN A 104 -14.53 4.87 17.01
N LYS A 105 -13.36 5.48 17.28
CA LYS A 105 -12.74 5.49 18.62
C LYS A 105 -13.68 6.09 19.68
N THR A 106 -14.45 7.10 19.32
CA THR A 106 -15.42 7.75 20.22
C THR A 106 -16.55 6.79 20.58
N ALA A 107 -17.12 6.11 19.58
CA ALA A 107 -18.17 5.11 19.82
C ALA A 107 -17.65 3.94 20.67
N ALA A 108 -16.44 3.44 20.36
CA ALA A 108 -15.80 2.39 21.15
C ALA A 108 -15.56 2.80 22.61
N ALA A 109 -15.08 4.03 22.85
CA ALA A 109 -14.89 4.57 24.19
C ALA A 109 -16.21 4.69 24.95
N ASN A 110 -17.28 5.13 24.28
CA ASN A 110 -18.61 5.21 24.87
C ASN A 110 -19.17 3.83 25.22
N PHE A 111 -18.98 2.81 24.37
CA PHE A 111 -19.38 1.44 24.69
C PHE A 111 -18.66 0.90 25.91
N VAL A 112 -17.34 1.10 26.02
CA VAL A 112 -16.57 0.69 27.20
C VAL A 112 -17.03 1.43 28.45
N ARG A 113 -17.23 2.76 28.37
CA ARG A 113 -17.69 3.57 29.50
C ARG A 113 -19.07 3.16 29.99
N ASN A 114 -20.00 2.90 29.07
CA ASN A 114 -21.35 2.47 29.41
C ASN A 114 -21.37 1.02 29.95
N ALA A 115 -20.52 0.13 29.44
CA ALA A 115 -20.40 -1.23 29.93
C ALA A 115 -19.83 -1.32 31.35
N LEU A 116 -19.01 -0.34 31.75
CA LEU A 116 -18.44 -0.22 33.10
C LEU A 116 -19.30 0.62 34.05
N TRP A 117 -20.45 1.12 33.59
CA TRP A 117 -21.34 1.92 34.44
C TRP A 117 -22.28 1.00 35.23
N GLU A 118 -22.04 0.90 36.54
CA GLU A 118 -22.95 0.24 37.48
C GLU A 118 -23.98 1.25 38.00
N VAL A 119 -25.24 0.83 38.14
CA VAL A 119 -26.28 1.67 38.76
C VAL A 119 -25.96 1.77 40.24
N PRO A 120 -25.73 2.98 40.80
CA PRO A 120 -25.52 3.12 42.23
C PRO A 120 -26.76 2.57 42.94
N GLU A 121 -26.56 1.63 43.87
CA GLU A 121 -27.63 0.99 44.63
C GLU A 121 -28.58 2.07 45.17
N GLN A 122 -29.81 2.08 44.66
CA GLN A 122 -30.89 2.82 45.31
C GLN A 122 -31.06 2.18 46.68
N GLY A 123 -30.55 2.87 47.70
CA GLY A 123 -30.50 2.40 49.07
C GLY A 123 -31.79 1.69 49.43
N THR A 124 -31.70 0.38 49.59
CA THR A 124 -32.69 -0.38 50.34
C THR A 124 -32.54 0.07 51.78
N SER A 125 -33.25 1.15 52.13
CA SER A 125 -33.63 1.44 53.51
C SER A 125 -34.59 0.34 53.94
N THR A 126 -34.07 -0.87 54.18
CA THR A 126 -34.74 -1.86 55.02
C THR A 126 -34.75 -1.27 56.42
N GLU A 127 -35.86 -0.62 56.72
CA GLU A 127 -36.34 -0.26 58.03
C GLU A 127 -36.32 -1.53 58.91
N THR A 128 -35.26 -1.68 59.70
CA THR A 128 -35.21 -2.68 60.77
C THR A 128 -36.18 -2.21 61.85
N ALA A 129 -37.40 -2.76 61.86
CA ALA A 129 -38.35 -2.55 62.94
C ALA A 129 -37.74 -3.03 64.28
N PRO A 130 -37.82 -2.24 65.36
CA PRO A 130 -37.31 -2.68 66.66
C PRO A 130 -38.24 -3.72 67.30
N ASP A 131 -37.65 -4.77 67.86
CA ASP A 131 -38.35 -5.85 68.57
C ASP A 131 -39.15 -5.34 69.79
N PRO A 132 -40.31 -5.95 70.10
CA PRO A 132 -41.13 -5.55 71.24
C PRO A 132 -40.51 -5.96 72.59
N PRO A 133 -40.76 -5.19 73.68
CA PRO A 133 -40.12 -5.44 74.96
C PRO A 133 -40.69 -6.67 75.67
N VAL A 134 -39.79 -7.46 76.25
CA VAL A 134 -40.08 -8.62 77.09
C VAL A 134 -40.70 -8.17 78.42
N LYS A 135 -41.88 -8.69 78.77
CA LYS A 135 -42.49 -8.53 80.09
C LYS A 135 -41.69 -9.33 81.12
N MET A 136 -41.21 -8.67 82.17
CA MET A 136 -40.75 -9.34 83.39
C MET A 136 -41.93 -9.46 84.36
N GLU A 137 -42.21 -10.68 84.79
CA GLU A 137 -43.11 -10.99 85.90
C GLU A 137 -42.43 -10.66 87.23
N GLU A 138 -43.12 -9.90 88.08
CA GLU A 138 -43.29 -10.18 89.53
C GLU A 138 -44.53 -9.42 90.06
#